data_AF-A0AA88YLI8-F1
#
_entry.id   AF-A0AA88YLI8-F1
#
_cell.length_a   1.000
_cell.length_b   1.000
_cell.length_c   1.000
_cell.angle_alpha   90.00
_cell.angle_beta   90.00
_cell.angle_gamma   90.00
#
_symmetry.space_group_name_H-M   'P 1'
#
loop_
_entity.id
_entity.type
_entity.pdbx_description
1 polymer ?
#
loop_
_entity_poly.entity_id
_entity_poly.type
_entity_poly.pdbx_seq_one_letter_code
_entity_poly.pdbx_strand_id
1 'polypeptide(L)'
;MEFKHVDDKMEFRVSPYQFEPTRSTRGDTDDSGTDSSESSSDDDAELRPVEEWCSCGHCENMPTDRENVCCKQFPLCMEKMEPNTLKCVTHHEAFRVNCLNTDVLELAFYDYLDIHGHIGDEEPVHELYRHIGYRRFVRWIWHRLGKRNRKVLPSCVVNSIRQAFPSQEYCGFKHTRDY
;
A
#
# COMPACT_ATOMS: atom_id res chain seq x y z
N MET A 1 -9.46 16.47 -51.55
CA MET A 1 -8.65 16.40 -50.31
C MET A 1 -9.18 17.50 -49.42
N GLU A 2 -10.14 17.21 -48.53
CA GLU A 2 -9.92 16.69 -47.15
C GLU A 2 -8.85 17.51 -46.41
N PHE A 3 -9.11 18.02 -45.21
CA PHE A 3 -9.42 17.23 -44.02
C PHE A 3 -10.54 17.85 -43.16
N LYS A 4 -11.52 17.02 -42.77
CA LYS A 4 -12.40 17.32 -41.62
C LYS A 4 -11.65 16.92 -40.35
N HIS A 5 -11.50 17.86 -39.42
CA HIS A 5 -11.01 17.58 -38.08
C HIS A 5 -12.12 16.81 -37.33
N VAL A 6 -11.88 15.54 -37.04
CA VAL A 6 -12.74 14.75 -36.15
C VAL A 6 -12.07 14.77 -34.78
N ASP A 7 -12.49 15.69 -33.92
CA ASP A 7 -12.22 15.63 -32.48
C ASP A 7 -13.12 14.54 -31.88
N ASP A 8 -12.69 13.28 -31.99
CA ASP A 8 -13.35 12.15 -31.32
C ASP A 8 -12.89 12.11 -29.85
N LYS A 9 -13.46 13.00 -29.03
CA LYS A 9 -13.35 12.86 -27.57
C LYS A 9 -14.21 11.67 -27.17
N MET A 10 -13.58 10.51 -26.96
CA MET A 10 -14.22 9.37 -26.29
C MET A 10 -14.84 9.84 -24.97
N GLU A 11 -16.17 9.97 -24.94
CA GLU A 11 -16.93 10.35 -23.77
C GLU A 11 -16.95 9.15 -22.80
N PHE A 12 -16.22 9.24 -21.69
CA PHE A 12 -16.24 8.20 -20.65
C PHE A 12 -17.62 8.18 -19.99
N ARG A 13 -18.48 7.25 -20.42
CA ARG A 13 -19.81 7.05 -19.85
C ARG A 13 -19.78 5.93 -18.82
N VAL A 14 -20.21 6.23 -17.60
CA VAL A 14 -20.43 5.25 -16.53
C VAL A 14 -21.80 4.62 -16.75
N SER A 15 -21.87 3.29 -16.93
CA SER A 15 -23.14 2.55 -17.01
C SER A 15 -23.44 1.80 -15.70
N PRO A 16 -24.72 1.57 -15.35
CA PRO A 16 -25.07 0.68 -14.25
C PRO A 16 -24.40 -0.69 -14.40
N TYR A 17 -23.94 -1.26 -13.29
CA TYR A 17 -23.33 -2.60 -13.21
C TYR A 17 -22.01 -2.79 -13.99
N GLN A 18 -21.42 -1.71 -14.51
CA GLN A 18 -20.14 -1.75 -15.25
C GLN A 18 -18.98 -2.34 -14.44
N PHE A 19 -19.08 -2.34 -13.11
CA PHE A 19 -18.05 -2.80 -12.18
C PHE A 19 -18.47 -4.02 -11.36
N GLU A 20 -19.60 -4.68 -11.70
CA GLU A 20 -19.97 -5.93 -11.04
C GLU A 20 -18.98 -7.05 -11.40
N PRO A 21 -18.55 -7.86 -10.42
CA PRO A 21 -17.73 -9.04 -10.69
C PRO A 21 -18.44 -9.97 -11.69
N THR A 22 -17.74 -10.34 -12.76
CA THR A 22 -18.24 -11.36 -13.69
C THR A 22 -17.74 -12.72 -13.24
N ARG A 23 -18.63 -13.70 -13.14
CA ARG A 23 -18.28 -15.08 -12.77
C ARG A 23 -17.33 -15.67 -13.82
N SER A 24 -16.04 -15.71 -13.52
CA SER A 24 -15.06 -16.40 -14.37
C SER A 24 -15.19 -17.91 -14.18
N THR A 25 -15.30 -18.63 -15.30
CA THR A 25 -15.09 -20.08 -15.33
C THR A 25 -13.71 -20.34 -15.91
N ARG A 26 -12.95 -21.25 -15.29
CA ARG A 26 -11.56 -21.71 -15.57
C ARG A 26 -10.51 -21.03 -14.69
N GLY A 27 -9.53 -21.73 -14.12
CA GLY A 27 -9.14 -23.14 -14.18
C GLY A 27 -7.77 -23.24 -13.50
N ASP A 28 -7.65 -24.15 -12.55
CA ASP A 28 -6.53 -24.24 -11.61
C ASP A 28 -5.19 -24.51 -12.30
N THR A 29 -4.16 -23.77 -11.89
CA THR A 29 -2.77 -24.19 -11.99
C THR A 29 -2.09 -23.88 -10.68
N ASP A 30 -1.89 -24.94 -9.88
CA ASP A 30 -1.04 -24.97 -8.70
C ASP A 30 0.43 -24.75 -9.09
N ASP A 31 1.15 -23.99 -8.26
CA ASP A 31 2.60 -24.12 -8.13
C ASP A 31 2.97 -23.93 -6.66
N SER A 32 3.46 -25.02 -6.06
CA SER A 32 3.93 -25.09 -4.68
C SER A 32 5.45 -24.97 -4.66
N GLY A 33 5.98 -24.03 -3.88
CA GLY A 33 7.41 -23.89 -3.62
C GLY A 33 7.70 -23.63 -2.14
N THR A 34 8.52 -24.48 -1.54
CA THR A 34 8.95 -24.48 -0.13
C THR A 34 10.36 -23.87 0.03
N ASP A 35 10.58 -23.23 1.17
CA ASP A 35 11.81 -22.85 1.89
C ASP A 35 12.89 -21.98 1.21
N SER A 36 13.18 -20.84 1.83
CA SER A 36 14.39 -20.63 2.66
C SER A 36 14.48 -19.17 3.12
N SER A 37 14.54 -18.97 4.43
CA SER A 37 14.81 -17.66 5.04
C SER A 37 16.28 -17.29 4.86
N GLU A 38 16.59 -16.41 3.91
CA GLU A 38 17.87 -15.71 3.89
C GLU A 38 17.75 -14.42 4.71
N SER A 39 18.33 -14.45 5.90
CA SER A 39 18.64 -13.26 6.68
C SER A 39 19.82 -12.55 6.01
N SER A 40 19.55 -11.49 5.24
CA SER A 40 20.57 -10.50 4.93
C SER A 40 20.85 -9.71 6.20
N SER A 41 21.88 -10.12 6.92
CA SER A 41 22.55 -9.30 7.93
C SER A 41 23.21 -8.13 7.21
N ASP A 42 22.44 -7.08 6.96
CA ASP A 42 22.98 -5.78 6.61
C ASP A 42 23.54 -5.16 7.90
N ASP A 43 24.79 -4.72 7.79
CA ASP A 43 25.66 -4.24 8.84
C ASP A 43 25.00 -3.25 9.83
N ASP A 44 25.47 -3.32 11.07
CA ASP A 44 25.24 -2.41 12.20
C ASP A 44 25.75 -1.00 11.90
N ALA A 45 25.20 -0.37 10.85
CA ALA A 45 25.29 1.05 10.65
C ALA A 45 24.36 1.69 11.67
N GLU A 46 24.95 2.43 12.61
CA GLU A 46 24.23 3.20 13.62
C GLU A 46 23.12 4.04 12.93
N LEU A 47 21.86 3.63 13.13
CA LEU A 47 20.71 4.28 12.50
C LEU A 47 20.68 5.75 12.88
N ARG A 48 20.50 6.63 11.89
CA ARG A 48 20.46 8.07 12.14
C ARG A 48 19.31 8.43 13.09
N PRO A 49 19.51 9.39 14.01
CA PRO A 49 18.44 9.90 14.87
C PRO A 49 17.22 10.37 14.05
N VAL A 50 16.02 10.12 14.57
CA VAL A 50 14.75 10.46 13.89
C VAL A 50 14.68 11.95 13.55
N GLU A 51 15.22 12.79 14.40
CA GLU A 51 15.27 14.25 14.26
C GLU A 51 16.02 14.71 13.01
N GLU A 52 16.92 13.89 12.46
CA GLU A 52 17.73 14.25 11.30
C GLU A 52 16.98 14.09 9.96
N TRP A 53 15.93 13.27 9.92
CA TRP A 53 15.23 12.94 8.67
C TRP A 53 13.71 13.10 8.75
N CYS A 54 13.14 13.16 9.96
CA CYS A 54 11.73 13.38 10.21
C CYS A 54 11.40 14.87 10.33
N SER A 55 10.43 15.32 9.55
CA SER A 55 9.89 16.69 9.59
C SER A 55 8.39 16.76 9.90
N CYS A 56 7.73 15.60 10.06
CA CYS A 56 6.32 15.51 10.42
C CYS A 56 6.08 15.33 11.93
N GLY A 57 7.11 14.91 12.68
CA GLY A 57 7.04 14.68 14.13
C GLY A 57 6.37 13.37 14.56
N HIS A 58 6.12 12.44 13.64
CA HIS A 58 5.38 11.18 13.91
C HIS A 58 6.08 9.93 13.35
N CYS A 59 7.34 10.04 12.90
CA CYS A 59 8.12 8.90 12.42
C CYS A 59 8.92 8.29 13.58
N GLU A 60 9.28 7.02 13.45
CA GLU A 60 10.24 6.32 14.33
C GLU A 60 11.26 5.56 13.45
N ASN A 61 12.39 5.14 14.04
CA ASN A 61 13.38 4.37 13.31
C ASN A 61 12.82 3.01 12.86
N MET A 62 12.99 2.73 11.58
CA MET A 62 12.67 1.47 10.94
C MET A 62 13.89 0.54 10.97
N PRO A 63 13.70 -0.79 10.78
CA PRO A 63 14.81 -1.74 10.81
C PRO A 63 15.95 -1.44 9.82
N THR A 64 15.62 -0.81 8.69
CA THR A 64 16.63 -0.41 7.69
C THR A 64 16.62 1.09 7.44
N ASP A 65 17.80 1.65 7.18
CA ASP A 65 17.97 3.09 6.93
C ASP A 65 17.24 3.57 5.66
N ARG A 66 16.99 2.64 4.73
CA ARG A 66 16.17 2.87 3.54
C ARG A 66 14.69 3.14 3.86
N GLU A 67 14.20 2.56 4.95
CA GLU A 67 12.81 2.72 5.42
C GLU A 67 12.63 3.97 6.30
N ASN A 68 13.72 4.61 6.70
CA ASN A 68 13.74 5.87 7.45
C ASN A 68 13.39 7.09 6.57
N VAL A 69 12.15 7.11 6.06
CA VAL A 69 11.62 8.18 5.19
C VAL A 69 10.38 8.84 5.79
N CYS A 70 10.35 10.18 5.75
CA CYS A 70 9.25 10.99 6.29
C CYS A 70 8.15 11.23 5.24
N CYS A 71 6.89 11.32 5.64
CA CYS A 71 5.79 11.58 4.70
C CYS A 71 5.93 12.92 3.95
N LYS A 72 6.61 13.91 4.54
CA LYS A 72 6.86 15.20 3.90
C LYS A 72 7.93 15.15 2.79
N GLN A 73 8.68 14.05 2.68
CA GLN A 73 9.64 13.84 1.58
C GLN A 73 8.93 13.43 0.28
N PHE A 74 7.63 13.13 0.34
CA PHE A 74 6.84 12.73 -0.83
C PHE A 74 5.92 13.89 -1.28
N PRO A 75 6.14 14.46 -2.48
CA PRO A 75 5.30 15.55 -2.99
C PRO A 75 3.81 15.22 -3.02
N LEU A 76 3.45 13.98 -3.37
CA LEU A 76 2.05 13.54 -3.40
C LEU A 76 1.43 13.44 -1.99
N CYS A 77 2.22 13.12 -0.96
CA CYS A 77 1.73 13.20 0.42
C CYS A 77 1.53 14.65 0.85
N MET A 78 2.45 15.54 0.46
CA MET A 78 2.31 16.98 0.71
C MET A 78 1.05 17.55 0.05
N GLU A 79 0.77 17.19 -1.20
CA GLU A 79 -0.45 17.58 -1.91
C GLU A 79 -1.72 17.13 -1.17
N LYS A 80 -1.75 15.92 -0.61
CA LYS A 80 -2.89 15.47 0.23
C LYS A 80 -3.04 16.26 1.52
N MET A 81 -2.00 16.95 2.00
CA MET A 81 -2.02 17.72 3.24
C MET A 81 -2.32 19.22 3.03
N GLU A 82 -2.51 19.69 1.79
CA GLU A 82 -2.81 21.09 1.47
C GLU A 82 -4.26 21.48 1.84
N PRO A 83 -4.52 22.72 2.34
CA PRO A 83 -3.61 23.86 2.46
C PRO A 83 -2.94 23.97 3.84
N ASN A 84 -2.06 23.02 4.19
CA ASN A 84 -1.10 23.08 5.29
C ASN A 84 -1.64 23.00 6.73
N THR A 85 -2.87 22.54 6.95
CA THR A 85 -3.40 22.33 8.32
C THR A 85 -2.84 21.07 8.99
N LEU A 86 -2.38 20.09 8.19
CA LEU A 86 -1.93 18.80 8.71
C LEU A 86 -0.40 18.72 8.81
N LYS A 87 0.10 18.40 10.00
CA LYS A 87 1.54 18.18 10.23
C LYS A 87 2.04 16.84 9.68
N CYS A 88 1.15 15.86 9.54
CA CYS A 88 1.47 14.50 9.10
C CYS A 88 0.33 13.92 8.25
N VAL A 89 0.68 13.09 7.25
CA VAL A 89 -0.31 12.47 6.36
C VAL A 89 -1.25 11.52 7.11
N THR A 90 -0.79 10.98 8.25
CA THR A 90 -1.58 10.09 9.10
C THR A 90 -2.72 10.80 9.83
N HIS A 91 -2.68 12.13 9.93
CA HIS A 91 -3.78 12.94 10.48
C HIS A 91 -4.88 13.21 9.46
N HIS A 92 -4.66 12.90 8.18
CA HIS A 92 -5.68 13.08 7.16
C HIS A 92 -6.82 12.09 7.35
N GLU A 93 -8.07 12.54 7.29
CA GLU A 93 -9.24 11.68 7.50
C GLU A 93 -9.27 10.49 6.52
N ALA A 94 -9.01 10.74 5.23
CA ALA A 94 -8.93 9.67 4.25
C ALA A 94 -7.84 8.63 4.56
N PHE A 95 -6.75 8.98 5.26
CA PHE A 95 -5.79 7.97 5.73
C PHE A 95 -6.45 7.03 6.74
N ARG A 96 -7.11 7.60 7.76
CA ARG A 96 -7.81 6.83 8.79
C ARG A 96 -8.88 5.92 8.17
N VAL A 97 -9.71 6.46 7.28
CA VAL A 97 -10.78 5.71 6.61
C VAL A 97 -10.23 4.62 5.69
N ASN A 98 -9.20 4.89 4.89
CA ASN A 98 -8.74 3.91 3.89
C ASN A 98 -7.75 2.88 4.44
N CYS A 99 -7.00 3.22 5.47
CA CYS A 99 -5.86 2.41 5.91
C CYS A 99 -6.03 1.81 7.31
N LEU A 100 -6.93 2.34 8.13
CA LEU A 100 -7.11 1.92 9.54
C LEU A 100 -8.53 1.48 9.88
N ASN A 101 -9.53 1.74 9.03
CA ASN A 101 -10.91 1.32 9.28
C ASN A 101 -11.09 -0.16 8.91
N THR A 102 -11.44 -1.00 9.89
CA THR A 102 -11.59 -2.44 9.73
C THR A 102 -12.63 -2.82 8.68
N ASP A 103 -13.78 -2.17 8.66
CA ASP A 103 -14.88 -2.50 7.73
C ASP A 103 -14.47 -2.21 6.27
N VAL A 104 -13.69 -1.14 6.06
CA VAL A 104 -13.13 -0.80 4.74
C VAL A 104 -12.07 -1.81 4.32
N LEU A 105 -11.24 -2.29 5.25
CA LEU A 105 -10.20 -3.28 4.96
C LEU A 105 -10.80 -4.68 4.73
N GLU A 106 -11.86 -5.03 5.45
CA GLU A 106 -12.62 -6.27 5.27
C GLU A 106 -13.26 -6.30 3.88
N LEU A 107 -13.94 -5.23 3.47
CA LEU A 107 -14.49 -5.16 2.11
C LEU A 107 -13.39 -5.24 1.04
N ALA A 108 -12.25 -4.58 1.29
CA ALA A 108 -11.08 -4.68 0.40
C ALA A 108 -10.53 -6.10 0.27
N PHE A 109 -10.69 -6.89 1.33
CA PHE A 109 -10.27 -8.27 1.36
C PHE A 109 -11.20 -9.14 0.53
N TYR A 110 -12.52 -9.00 0.68
CA TYR A 110 -13.47 -9.71 -0.18
C TYR A 110 -13.31 -9.33 -1.65
N ASP A 111 -13.09 -8.04 -1.97
CA ASP A 111 -12.74 -7.61 -3.34
C ASP A 111 -11.49 -8.33 -3.88
N TYR A 112 -10.52 -8.63 -3.01
CA TYR A 112 -9.32 -9.36 -3.39
C TYR A 112 -9.61 -10.84 -3.65
N LEU A 113 -10.40 -11.49 -2.78
CA LEU A 113 -10.82 -12.88 -2.93
C LEU A 113 -11.66 -13.09 -4.18
N ASP A 114 -12.57 -12.17 -4.51
CA ASP A 114 -13.39 -12.25 -5.73
C ASP A 114 -12.53 -12.32 -7.02
N ILE A 115 -11.34 -11.69 -6.98
CA ILE A 115 -10.41 -11.66 -8.13
C ILE A 115 -9.42 -12.84 -8.11
N HIS A 116 -9.00 -13.30 -6.93
CA HIS A 116 -7.88 -14.25 -6.78
C HIS A 116 -8.28 -15.63 -6.25
N GLY A 117 -9.53 -15.82 -5.84
CA GLY A 117 -10.02 -17.05 -5.19
C GLY A 117 -9.83 -17.05 -3.67
N HIS A 118 -10.32 -18.11 -3.03
CA HIS A 118 -10.24 -18.31 -1.58
C HIS A 118 -8.80 -18.55 -1.11
N ILE A 119 -8.42 -17.91 -0.02
CA ILE A 119 -7.25 -18.24 0.79
C ILE A 119 -7.75 -19.20 1.88
N GLY A 120 -7.05 -20.30 2.16
CA GLY A 120 -7.53 -21.37 3.06
C GLY A 120 -7.81 -20.94 4.50
N ASP A 121 -8.12 -21.91 5.37
CA ASP A 121 -8.71 -21.68 6.70
C ASP A 121 -7.78 -21.02 7.76
N GLU A 122 -6.48 -20.91 7.49
CA GLU A 122 -5.51 -20.26 8.37
C GLU A 122 -5.41 -18.76 8.07
N GLU A 123 -6.27 -17.95 8.68
CA GLU A 123 -6.38 -16.53 8.37
C GLU A 123 -5.72 -15.66 9.45
N PRO A 124 -4.45 -15.20 9.27
CA PRO A 124 -3.87 -14.20 10.15
C PRO A 124 -4.47 -12.83 9.82
N VAL A 125 -5.73 -12.61 10.20
CA VAL A 125 -6.57 -11.44 9.84
C VAL A 125 -5.84 -10.11 10.06
N HIS A 126 -5.08 -9.97 11.15
CA HIS A 126 -4.32 -8.75 11.45
C HIS A 126 -3.15 -8.52 10.49
N GLU A 127 -2.44 -9.58 10.09
CA GLU A 127 -1.37 -9.48 9.10
C GLU A 127 -1.91 -9.11 7.73
N LEU A 128 -3.02 -9.73 7.35
CA LEU A 128 -3.74 -9.41 6.13
C LEU A 128 -4.20 -7.94 6.11
N TYR A 129 -4.86 -7.46 7.17
CA TYR A 129 -5.31 -6.06 7.26
C TYR A 129 -4.15 -5.07 7.21
N ARG A 130 -3.00 -5.40 7.81
CA ARG A 130 -1.78 -4.61 7.67
C ARG A 130 -1.32 -4.52 6.21
N HIS A 131 -1.28 -5.64 5.49
CA HIS A 131 -0.90 -5.64 4.06
C HIS A 131 -1.89 -4.88 3.18
N ILE A 132 -3.19 -5.04 3.44
CA ILE A 132 -4.24 -4.28 2.76
C ILE A 132 -4.11 -2.80 3.07
N GLY A 133 -3.87 -2.41 4.33
CA GLY A 133 -3.63 -1.04 4.75
C GLY A 133 -2.46 -0.39 4.00
N TYR A 134 -1.33 -1.10 3.88
CA TYR A 134 -0.20 -0.64 3.07
C TYR A 134 -0.59 -0.44 1.60
N ARG A 135 -1.29 -1.41 1.02
CA ARG A 135 -1.72 -1.36 -0.40
C ARG A 135 -2.73 -0.24 -0.64
N ARG A 136 -3.66 -0.01 0.29
CA ARG A 136 -4.64 1.09 0.26
C ARG A 136 -3.93 2.44 0.32
N PHE A 137 -2.96 2.63 1.23
CA PHE A 137 -2.16 3.85 1.27
C PHE A 137 -1.44 4.10 -0.06
N VAL A 138 -0.78 3.07 -0.60
CA VAL A 138 -0.06 3.17 -1.87
C VAL A 138 -1.01 3.56 -3.01
N ARG A 139 -2.19 2.94 -3.08
CA ARG A 139 -3.21 3.26 -4.09
C ARG A 139 -3.79 4.66 -3.89
N TRP A 140 -3.92 5.14 -2.67
CA TRP A 140 -4.42 6.49 -2.38
C TRP A 140 -3.43 7.59 -2.81
N ILE A 141 -2.13 7.38 -2.58
CA ILE A 141 -1.10 8.37 -2.89
C ILE A 141 -0.64 8.28 -4.36
N TRP A 142 -0.38 7.09 -4.90
CA TRP A 142 0.21 6.90 -6.24
C TRP A 142 -0.76 6.32 -7.28
N HIS A 143 -2.03 6.11 -6.92
CA HIS A 143 -3.05 5.54 -7.80
C HIS A 143 -2.69 4.13 -8.29
N ARG A 144 -2.20 4.02 -9.54
CA ARG A 144 -1.83 2.75 -10.16
C ARG A 144 -0.32 2.68 -10.32
N LEU A 145 0.30 1.71 -9.65
CA LEU A 145 1.69 1.35 -9.87
C LEU A 145 1.78 0.20 -10.88
N GLY A 146 2.75 0.28 -11.80
CA GLY A 146 3.07 -0.82 -12.72
C GLY A 146 3.75 -2.00 -12.01
N LYS A 147 3.87 -3.14 -12.70
CA LYS A 147 4.59 -4.32 -12.19
C LYS A 147 6.01 -3.93 -11.77
N ARG A 148 6.47 -4.47 -10.63
CA ARG A 148 7.81 -4.25 -10.03
C ARG A 148 8.12 -2.81 -9.57
N ASN A 149 7.15 -1.90 -9.57
CA ASN A 149 7.31 -0.56 -9.02
C ASN A 149 6.80 -0.51 -7.57
N ARG A 150 7.58 -1.04 -6.63
CA ARG A 150 7.26 -0.94 -5.18
C ARG A 150 7.73 0.42 -4.63
N LYS A 151 6.91 1.01 -3.76
CA LYS A 151 7.24 2.26 -3.05
C LYS A 151 7.54 1.94 -1.60
N VAL A 152 8.59 2.56 -1.05
CA VAL A 152 8.83 2.60 0.39
C VAL A 152 7.80 3.53 1.01
N LEU A 153 7.15 3.10 2.09
CA LEU A 153 6.13 3.88 2.77
C LEU A 153 6.79 4.79 3.82
N PRO A 154 6.22 5.97 4.12
CA PRO A 154 6.67 6.78 5.24
C PRO A 154 6.65 5.99 6.56
N SER A 155 7.68 6.18 7.40
CA SER A 155 7.75 5.53 8.71
C SER A 155 6.50 5.82 9.56
N CYS A 156 6.05 7.08 9.62
CA CYS A 156 4.81 7.43 10.34
C CYS A 156 3.58 6.64 9.88
N VAL A 157 3.48 6.33 8.59
CA VAL A 157 2.39 5.53 8.02
C VAL A 157 2.53 4.07 8.41
N VAL A 158 3.73 3.52 8.27
CA VAL A 158 4.01 2.12 8.65
C VAL A 158 3.69 1.90 10.12
N ASN A 159 4.17 2.79 11.00
CA ASN A 159 3.96 2.70 12.43
C ASN A 159 2.48 2.84 12.80
N SER A 160 1.77 3.79 12.20
CA SER A 160 0.33 3.96 12.44
C SER A 160 -0.46 2.69 12.09
N ILE A 161 -0.12 2.03 10.97
CA ILE A 161 -0.79 0.79 10.55
C ILE A 161 -0.38 -0.40 11.44
N ARG A 162 0.90 -0.51 11.82
CA ARG A 162 1.37 -1.57 12.74
C ARG A 162 0.74 -1.45 14.13
N GLN A 163 0.55 -0.22 14.62
CA GLN A 163 -0.14 0.03 15.89
C GLN A 163 -1.62 -0.34 15.82
N ALA A 164 -2.30 -0.10 14.70
CA ALA A 164 -3.68 -0.50 14.49
C ALA A 164 -3.84 -2.03 14.33
N PHE A 165 -2.87 -2.70 13.70
CA PHE A 165 -2.91 -4.13 13.39
C PHE A 165 -1.59 -4.84 13.78
N PRO A 166 -1.40 -5.14 15.07
CA PRO A 166 -0.16 -5.70 15.59
C PRO A 166 0.07 -7.16 15.15
N SER A 167 1.34 -7.57 15.08
CA SER A 167 1.81 -8.94 14.82
C SER A 167 3.00 -9.28 15.70
N GLN A 168 3.26 -10.59 15.89
CA GLN A 168 4.44 -11.08 16.59
C GLN A 168 5.73 -10.78 15.81
N GLU A 169 5.66 -10.82 14.48
CA GLU A 169 6.80 -10.56 13.59
C GLU A 169 6.45 -9.53 12.50
N TYR A 170 7.44 -8.72 12.10
CA TYR A 170 7.34 -7.75 11.01
C TYR A 170 8.48 -7.95 10.00
N CYS A 171 8.14 -8.10 8.72
CA CYS A 171 9.11 -8.06 7.63
C CYS A 171 9.31 -6.60 7.16
N GLY A 172 10.56 -6.22 6.89
CA GLY A 172 10.93 -4.96 6.24
C GLY A 172 10.60 -4.94 4.74
N PHE A 173 10.93 -3.82 4.09
CA PHE A 173 10.73 -3.61 2.65
C PHE A 173 11.58 -4.56 1.80
N LYS A 174 10.91 -5.42 1.01
CA LYS A 174 11.56 -6.33 0.04
C LYS A 174 11.28 -5.91 -1.40
N HIS A 175 12.21 -6.17 -2.33
CA HIS A 175 11.96 -5.94 -3.76
C HIS A 175 11.22 -7.13 -4.39
N THR A 176 10.66 -6.93 -5.58
CA THR A 176 9.97 -8.00 -6.34
C THR A 176 10.95 -8.93 -7.08
N ARG A 177 12.26 -8.77 -6.92
CA ARG A 177 13.28 -9.67 -7.50
C ARG A 177 13.68 -10.79 -6.55
N ASP A 178 13.17 -10.76 -5.32
CA ASP A 178 13.50 -11.69 -4.25
C ASP A 178 12.40 -12.78 -4.11
N TYR A 179 11.71 -13.09 -5.22
CA TYR A 179 10.63 -14.08 -5.37
C TYR A 179 10.82 -14.86 -6.67
#